data_AF-A0A1L8FDC1-F1
#
_entry.id   AF-A0A1L8FDC1-F1
#
_cell.length_a   1.000
_cell.length_b   1.000
_cell.length_c   1.000
_cell.angle_alpha   90.00
_cell.angle_beta   90.00
_cell.angle_gamma   90.00
#
_symmetry.space_group_name_H-M   'P 1'
#
loop_
_entity.id
_entity.type
_entity.pdbx_description
1 polymer ?
#
loop_
_entity_poly.entity_id
_entity_poly.type
_entity_poly.pdbx_seq_one_letter_code
_entity_poly.pdbx_strand_id
1 'polypeptide(L)'
;MRSSCVTPSGVTVTRRRDSKWLLRWLSQTDAVKRLVELVEGGDIKQLARFRLAECDSECSGYTVGAVRGMGEPRLVLLFSGKRKSGKDHVTNSLQLRFSSDTCSVLRLSGPLKEQFALERGLDYERLLGATGYKEEFRADMIRWGEEKRRRDPGFFCRIIVQRVSQPVWIISDARRKSDIDWFRSEYGAVLQTVRVEASEETREARGWVYTPEVDDAESECDLDQGVDFDWIISNDGENSSLEEQLNKLTDFIYSKLDEFK
;
A
#
# COMPACT_ATOMS: atom_id res chain seq x y z
N MET A 1 10.83 0.97 -36.36
CA MET A 1 11.63 -0.02 -37.12
C MET A 1 11.36 -1.39 -36.53
N ARG A 2 11.08 -2.38 -37.39
CA ARG A 2 10.58 -3.71 -37.02
C ARG A 2 11.72 -4.60 -36.56
N SER A 3 11.62 -5.18 -35.37
CA SER A 3 12.44 -6.31 -34.96
C SER A 3 11.59 -7.57 -35.04
N SER A 4 12.03 -8.53 -35.86
CA SER A 4 11.38 -9.81 -36.08
C SER A 4 12.24 -10.90 -35.46
N CYS A 5 11.68 -11.68 -34.52
CA CYS A 5 12.28 -12.92 -34.04
C CYS A 5 11.52 -14.10 -34.64
N VAL A 6 12.25 -15.03 -35.25
CA VAL A 6 11.75 -16.27 -35.85
C VAL A 6 11.91 -17.41 -34.84
N THR A 7 10.86 -18.20 -34.61
CA THR A 7 10.92 -19.43 -33.80
C THR A 7 11.03 -20.69 -34.69
N PRO A 8 11.53 -21.83 -34.16
CA PRO A 8 11.94 -23.00 -34.96
C PRO A 8 10.81 -23.83 -35.59
N SER A 9 9.57 -23.33 -35.65
CA SER A 9 8.41 -24.07 -36.18
C SER A 9 7.71 -23.38 -37.36
N GLY A 10 8.29 -22.31 -37.92
CA GLY A 10 7.83 -21.77 -39.21
C GLY A 10 6.42 -21.17 -39.24
N VAL A 11 5.81 -20.88 -38.09
CA VAL A 11 4.47 -20.26 -38.04
C VAL A 11 4.58 -18.77 -37.73
N THR A 12 4.26 -17.93 -38.72
CA THR A 12 4.08 -16.48 -38.52
C THR A 12 2.68 -16.22 -37.97
N VAL A 13 2.57 -15.83 -36.69
CA VAL A 13 1.29 -15.41 -36.11
C VAL A 13 1.28 -13.90 -35.91
N THR A 14 0.56 -13.20 -36.78
CA THR A 14 0.03 -11.87 -36.48
C THR A 14 -1.43 -12.03 -36.08
N ARG A 15 -1.83 -11.85 -34.80
CA ARG A 15 -3.20 -11.40 -34.49
C ARG A 15 -3.52 -11.12 -33.01
N ARG A 16 -4.47 -10.17 -32.88
CA ARG A 16 -5.28 -9.74 -31.74
C ARG A 16 -5.68 -10.88 -30.79
N ARG A 17 -5.67 -10.56 -29.49
CA ARG A 17 -6.15 -11.41 -28.39
C ARG A 17 -7.67 -11.56 -28.47
N ASP A 18 -8.14 -12.80 -28.61
CA ASP A 18 -9.53 -13.23 -28.46
C ASP A 18 -9.63 -14.07 -27.16
N SER A 19 -10.67 -13.86 -26.37
CA SER A 19 -10.93 -14.45 -25.05
C SER A 19 -11.06 -15.98 -25.07
N LYS A 20 -11.23 -16.58 -26.25
CA LYS A 20 -11.21 -18.05 -26.43
C LYS A 20 -9.82 -18.69 -26.29
N TRP A 21 -8.74 -17.92 -26.42
CA TRP A 21 -7.38 -18.45 -26.23
C TRP A 21 -7.10 -18.82 -24.77
N LEU A 22 -7.53 -17.97 -23.82
CA LEU A 22 -7.31 -18.17 -22.39
C LEU A 22 -7.98 -19.45 -21.88
N LEU A 23 -9.21 -19.70 -22.34
CA LEU A 23 -9.98 -20.89 -21.97
C LEU A 23 -9.38 -22.20 -22.52
N ARG A 24 -8.72 -22.14 -23.67
CA ARG A 24 -8.05 -23.30 -24.28
C ARG A 24 -6.66 -23.57 -23.69
N TRP A 25 -6.00 -22.54 -23.17
CA TRP A 25 -4.75 -22.66 -22.42
C TRP A 25 -4.99 -23.20 -21.01
N LEU A 26 -6.03 -22.71 -20.32
CA LEU A 26 -6.41 -23.20 -18.99
C LEU A 26 -6.86 -24.67 -18.98
N SER A 27 -7.30 -25.22 -20.11
CA SER A 27 -7.71 -26.63 -20.19
C SER A 27 -6.56 -27.61 -20.48
N GLN A 28 -5.34 -27.12 -20.72
CA GLN A 28 -4.18 -27.94 -21.11
C GLN A 28 -3.04 -27.95 -20.08
N THR A 29 -3.17 -27.24 -18.95
CA THR A 29 -2.14 -27.23 -17.91
C THR A 29 -2.49 -28.20 -16.77
N ASP A 30 -1.52 -29.05 -16.39
CA ASP A 30 -1.63 -30.00 -15.26
C ASP A 30 -1.97 -29.32 -13.92
N ALA A 31 -1.76 -27.99 -13.84
CA ALA A 31 -2.12 -27.16 -12.70
C ALA A 31 -3.63 -27.15 -12.39
N VAL A 32 -4.50 -27.13 -13.40
CA VAL A 32 -5.96 -27.10 -13.17
C VAL A 32 -6.48 -28.44 -12.66
N LYS A 33 -5.93 -29.57 -13.14
CA LYS A 33 -6.25 -30.89 -12.60
C LYS A 33 -5.82 -31.05 -11.14
N ARG A 34 -4.61 -30.59 -10.79
CA ARG A 34 -4.12 -30.62 -9.40
C ARG A 34 -4.92 -29.72 -8.48
N LEU A 35 -5.39 -28.57 -8.96
CA LEU A 35 -6.25 -27.66 -8.19
C LEU A 35 -7.60 -28.30 -7.87
N VAL A 36 -8.20 -29.05 -8.82
CA VAL A 36 -9.46 -29.77 -8.60
C VAL A 36 -9.27 -30.90 -7.58
N GLU A 37 -8.19 -31.68 -7.68
CA GLU A 37 -7.88 -32.75 -6.72
C GLU A 37 -7.61 -32.21 -5.30
N LEU A 38 -6.98 -31.03 -5.18
CA LEU A 38 -6.72 -30.36 -3.90
C LEU A 38 -7.99 -29.78 -3.25
N VAL A 39 -8.95 -29.30 -4.05
CA VAL A 39 -10.24 -28.78 -3.56
C VAL A 39 -11.16 -29.92 -3.14
N GLU A 40 -11.16 -31.04 -3.86
CA GLU A 40 -11.96 -32.23 -3.50
C GLU A 40 -11.40 -32.99 -2.29
N GLY A 41 -10.09 -32.88 -2.00
CA GLY A 41 -9.43 -33.52 -0.85
C GLY A 41 -9.53 -32.78 0.49
N GLY A 42 -10.09 -31.57 0.54
CA GLY A 42 -10.36 -30.84 1.79
C GLY A 42 -9.14 -30.31 2.57
N ASP A 43 -7.94 -30.29 1.99
CA ASP A 43 -6.73 -29.79 2.66
C ASP A 43 -6.41 -28.33 2.27
N ILE A 44 -7.08 -27.39 2.95
CA ILE A 44 -6.95 -25.94 2.74
C ILE A 44 -5.51 -25.44 2.95
N LYS A 45 -4.67 -26.16 3.72
CA LYS A 45 -3.27 -25.76 3.99
C LYS A 45 -2.35 -26.00 2.79
N GLN A 46 -2.64 -27.00 1.96
CA GLN A 46 -1.90 -27.25 0.72
C GLN A 46 -2.24 -26.24 -0.38
N LEU A 47 -3.51 -25.80 -0.47
CA LEU A 47 -3.97 -24.76 -1.41
C LEU A 47 -3.24 -23.43 -1.22
N ALA A 48 -2.98 -23.02 0.03
CA ALA A 48 -2.20 -21.81 0.32
C ALA A 48 -0.72 -21.93 -0.09
N ARG A 49 -0.12 -23.12 0.02
CA ARG A 49 1.25 -23.39 -0.42
C ARG A 49 1.39 -23.47 -1.94
N PHE A 50 0.39 -24.03 -2.63
CA PHE A 50 0.39 -24.11 -4.10
C PHE A 50 0.37 -22.71 -4.74
N ARG A 51 -0.39 -21.77 -4.16
CA ARG A 51 -0.47 -20.38 -4.63
C ARG A 51 0.82 -19.59 -4.49
N LEU A 52 1.70 -19.96 -3.55
CA LEU A 52 2.97 -19.29 -3.32
C LEU A 52 4.12 -19.90 -4.15
N ALA A 53 4.13 -21.20 -4.37
CA ALA A 53 5.21 -21.90 -5.08
C ALA A 53 5.26 -21.60 -6.59
N GLU A 54 4.12 -21.32 -7.24
CA GLU A 54 4.12 -20.91 -8.66
C GLU A 54 4.57 -19.45 -8.86
N CYS A 55 4.55 -18.61 -7.82
CA CYS A 55 5.01 -17.22 -7.92
C CYS A 55 6.54 -17.11 -7.91
N ASP A 56 7.22 -18.02 -7.19
CA ASP A 56 8.68 -17.97 -7.00
C ASP A 56 9.50 -18.64 -8.11
N SER A 57 8.89 -19.50 -8.95
CA SER A 57 9.65 -20.30 -9.93
C SER A 57 9.69 -19.77 -11.36
N GLU A 58 8.86 -18.78 -11.74
CA GLU A 58 8.87 -18.20 -13.10
C GLU A 58 9.53 -16.81 -13.21
N CYS A 59 10.01 -16.22 -12.12
CA CYS A 59 10.60 -14.87 -12.12
C CYS A 59 12.14 -14.84 -12.25
N SER A 60 12.72 -15.58 -13.21
CA SER A 60 14.18 -15.53 -13.49
C SER A 60 14.54 -14.80 -14.79
N GLY A 61 13.61 -14.11 -15.46
CA GLY A 61 13.92 -13.50 -16.76
C GLY A 61 13.06 -12.32 -17.23
N TYR A 62 12.16 -11.80 -16.40
CA TYR A 62 11.33 -10.66 -16.80
C TYR A 62 11.87 -9.37 -16.19
N THR A 63 12.27 -8.44 -17.07
CA THR A 63 12.44 -7.01 -16.74
C THR A 63 11.25 -6.54 -15.91
N VAL A 64 11.52 -5.86 -14.80
CA VAL A 64 10.54 -5.23 -13.89
C VAL A 64 9.59 -4.35 -14.71
N GLY A 65 8.46 -4.93 -15.10
CA GLY A 65 7.35 -4.21 -15.74
C GLY A 65 6.54 -3.53 -14.66
N ALA A 66 6.20 -2.25 -14.86
CA ALA A 66 5.40 -1.44 -13.96
C ALA A 66 4.19 -2.23 -13.44
N VAL A 67 4.09 -2.37 -12.12
CA VAL A 67 2.99 -3.06 -11.47
C VAL A 67 1.82 -2.09 -11.44
N ARG A 68 1.01 -2.10 -12.51
CA ARG A 68 -0.26 -1.37 -12.53
C ARG A 68 -1.21 -2.03 -11.52
N GLY A 69 -1.67 -1.27 -10.53
CA GLY A 69 -2.76 -1.68 -9.64
C GLY A 69 -4.03 -2.01 -10.45
N MET A 70 -5.00 -2.69 -9.83
CA MET A 70 -6.27 -3.00 -10.49
C MET A 70 -7.11 -1.74 -10.80
N GLY A 71 -6.76 -0.58 -10.24
CA GLY A 71 -7.28 0.74 -10.63
C GLY A 71 -6.15 1.71 -11.00
N GLU A 72 -6.41 2.60 -11.97
CA GLU A 72 -5.59 3.79 -12.23
C GLU A 72 -6.17 4.96 -11.41
N PRO A 73 -5.51 5.40 -10.32
CA PRO A 73 -6.02 6.48 -9.49
C PRO A 73 -5.95 7.81 -10.24
N ARG A 74 -6.91 8.69 -9.98
CA ARG A 74 -6.85 10.10 -10.38
C ARG A 74 -6.02 10.92 -9.40
N LEU A 75 -5.93 10.48 -8.14
CA LEU A 75 -5.15 11.14 -7.10
C LEU A 75 -4.71 10.14 -6.03
N VAL A 76 -3.43 10.21 -5.65
CA VAL A 76 -2.85 9.50 -4.51
C VAL A 76 -2.37 10.53 -3.50
N LEU A 77 -2.93 10.51 -2.30
CA LEU A 77 -2.52 11.32 -1.17
C LEU A 77 -1.71 10.48 -0.20
N LEU A 78 -0.42 10.79 -0.07
CA LEU A 78 0.50 10.07 0.81
C LEU A 78 0.71 10.85 2.11
N PHE A 79 0.01 10.42 3.16
CA PHE A 79 0.06 11.07 4.46
C PHE A 79 1.19 10.54 5.33
N SER A 80 1.88 11.48 5.99
CA SER A 80 2.84 11.20 7.07
C SER A 80 2.64 12.16 8.23
N GLY A 81 3.21 11.82 9.39
CA GLY A 81 3.14 12.65 10.59
C GLY A 81 3.55 11.87 11.83
N LYS A 82 4.20 12.57 12.76
CA LYS A 82 4.68 11.99 14.02
C LYS A 82 3.52 11.52 14.90
N ARG A 83 3.80 10.61 15.84
CA ARG A 83 2.83 10.22 16.88
C ARG A 83 2.22 11.45 17.55
N LYS A 84 0.90 11.36 17.77
CA LYS A 84 0.06 12.39 18.42
C LYS A 84 -0.07 13.73 17.64
N SER A 85 0.41 13.81 16.39
CA SER A 85 0.13 14.97 15.53
C SER A 85 -1.32 15.03 15.04
N GLY A 86 -2.09 13.96 15.18
CA GLY A 86 -3.49 13.88 14.75
C GLY A 86 -3.69 13.45 13.29
N LYS A 87 -2.66 12.90 12.64
CA LYS A 87 -2.74 12.30 11.29
C LYS A 87 -3.95 11.38 11.09
N ASP A 88 -4.21 10.49 12.04
CA ASP A 88 -5.35 9.55 11.92
C ASP A 88 -6.70 10.29 12.01
N HIS A 89 -6.77 11.35 12.82
CA HIS A 89 -7.95 12.21 12.87
C HIS A 89 -8.15 12.93 11.53
N VAL A 90 -7.10 13.54 10.98
CA VAL A 90 -7.12 14.23 9.68
C VAL A 90 -7.56 13.30 8.54
N THR A 91 -6.95 12.13 8.42
CA THR A 91 -7.26 11.18 7.33
C THR A 91 -8.68 10.61 7.45
N ASN A 92 -9.16 10.34 8.66
CA ASN A 92 -10.54 9.93 8.90
C ASN A 92 -11.53 11.06 8.56
N SER A 93 -11.27 12.28 9.04
CA SER A 93 -12.11 13.45 8.75
C SER A 93 -12.17 13.76 7.26
N LEU A 94 -11.06 13.57 6.54
CA LEU A 94 -11.02 13.72 5.08
C LEU A 94 -11.81 12.61 4.38
N GLN A 95 -11.64 11.35 4.79
CA GLN A 95 -12.39 10.21 4.22
C GLN A 95 -13.90 10.39 4.34
N LEU A 96 -14.40 10.90 5.47
CA LEU A 96 -15.83 11.13 5.71
C LEU A 96 -16.47 12.16 4.77
N ARG A 97 -15.66 12.96 4.06
CA ARG A 97 -16.15 13.96 3.09
C ARG A 97 -16.42 13.37 1.71
N PHE A 98 -16.04 12.12 1.48
CA PHE A 98 -16.18 11.43 0.20
C PHE A 98 -16.98 10.14 0.36
N SER A 99 -17.61 9.70 -0.73
CA SER A 99 -18.26 8.39 -0.76
C SER A 99 -17.23 7.25 -0.76
N SER A 100 -17.64 6.07 -0.28
CA SER A 100 -16.80 4.85 -0.29
C SER A 100 -16.35 4.41 -1.68
N ASP A 101 -17.08 4.82 -2.72
CA ASP A 101 -16.78 4.49 -4.11
C ASP A 101 -15.79 5.51 -4.72
N THR A 102 -15.63 6.67 -4.09
CA THR A 102 -14.73 7.74 -4.55
C THR A 102 -13.36 7.66 -3.88
N CYS A 103 -13.31 7.39 -2.58
CA CYS A 103 -12.09 7.48 -1.80
C CYS A 103 -11.88 6.23 -0.95
N SER A 104 -10.65 5.72 -0.96
CA SER A 104 -10.23 4.59 -0.11
C SER A 104 -9.02 4.93 0.74
N VAL A 105 -9.07 4.58 2.02
CA VAL A 105 -7.93 4.72 2.94
C VAL A 105 -7.15 3.42 2.96
N LEU A 106 -5.90 3.49 2.52
CA LEU A 106 -4.95 2.39 2.49
C LEU A 106 -3.95 2.53 3.64
N ARG A 107 -3.55 1.40 4.21
CA ARG A 107 -2.62 1.32 5.35
C ARG A 107 -1.50 0.34 5.04
N LEU A 108 -0.26 0.83 4.98
CA LEU A 108 0.96 0.01 4.83
C LEU A 108 1.15 -0.92 6.04
N SER A 109 0.69 -0.51 7.22
CA SER A 109 0.71 -1.37 8.41
C SER A 109 -0.24 -2.56 8.35
N GLY A 110 -1.22 -2.58 7.44
CA GLY A 110 -2.13 -3.72 7.23
C GLY A 110 -1.37 -4.94 6.71
N PRO A 111 -0.80 -4.88 5.49
CA PRO A 111 0.02 -5.96 4.94
C PRO A 111 1.21 -6.35 5.80
N LEU A 112 1.83 -5.39 6.52
CA LEU A 112 2.87 -5.68 7.49
C LEU A 112 2.41 -6.71 8.53
N LYS A 113 1.26 -6.47 9.17
CA LYS A 113 0.72 -7.37 10.20
C LYS A 113 0.26 -8.69 9.60
N GLU A 114 -0.40 -8.65 8.45
CA GLU A 114 -0.92 -9.83 7.76
C GLU A 114 0.21 -10.80 7.38
N GLN A 115 1.25 -10.28 6.72
CA GLN A 115 2.38 -11.08 6.27
C GLN A 115 3.27 -11.54 7.44
N PHE A 116 3.47 -10.69 8.46
CA PHE A 116 4.20 -11.08 9.67
C PHE A 116 3.51 -12.22 10.42
N ALA A 117 2.18 -12.14 10.58
CA ALA A 117 1.41 -13.20 11.21
C ALA A 117 1.48 -14.50 10.41
N LEU A 118 1.34 -14.42 9.08
CA LEU A 118 1.40 -15.57 8.19
C LEU A 118 2.75 -16.31 8.27
N GLU A 119 3.87 -15.59 8.17
CA GLU A 119 5.21 -16.20 8.19
C GLU A 119 5.53 -16.88 9.53
N ARG A 120 4.96 -16.38 10.64
CA ARG A 120 5.19 -16.91 11.99
C ARG A 120 4.09 -17.84 12.50
N GLY A 121 3.06 -18.10 11.69
CA GLY A 121 1.90 -18.90 12.11
C GLY A 121 1.14 -18.29 13.29
N LEU A 122 1.11 -16.96 13.41
CA LEU A 122 0.38 -16.24 14.45
C LEU A 122 -1.09 -16.07 14.05
N ASP A 123 -1.95 -15.93 15.07
CA ASP A 123 -3.34 -15.54 14.87
C ASP A 123 -3.43 -14.05 14.52
N TYR A 124 -3.78 -13.77 13.26
CA TYR A 124 -3.88 -12.41 12.73
C TYR A 124 -4.96 -11.58 13.44
N GLU A 125 -6.13 -12.14 13.73
CA GLU A 125 -7.22 -11.43 14.41
C GLU A 125 -6.80 -11.04 15.83
N ARG A 126 -6.09 -11.93 16.51
CA ARG A 126 -5.54 -11.64 17.84
C ARG A 126 -4.46 -10.57 17.81
N LEU A 127 -3.64 -10.52 16.74
CA LEU A 127 -2.64 -9.48 16.51
C LEU A 127 -3.28 -8.10 16.23
N LEU A 128 -4.50 -8.07 15.69
CA LEU A 128 -5.26 -6.84 15.48
C LEU A 128 -5.92 -6.32 16.77
N GLY A 129 -6.48 -7.20 17.61
CA GLY A 129 -7.37 -6.83 18.71
C GLY A 129 -6.74 -6.59 20.09
N ALA A 130 -5.66 -7.29 20.45
CA ALA A 130 -5.12 -7.26 21.82
C ALA A 130 -3.91 -6.31 21.95
N THR A 131 -4.03 -5.23 22.72
CA THR A 131 -2.96 -4.24 22.94
C THR A 131 -1.70 -4.86 23.56
N GLY A 132 -1.83 -5.69 24.60
CA GLY A 132 -0.68 -6.35 25.23
C GLY A 132 0.05 -7.33 24.30
N TYR A 133 -0.72 -8.15 23.57
CA TYR A 133 -0.17 -9.13 22.62
C TYR A 133 0.52 -8.44 21.43
N LYS A 134 -0.06 -7.34 20.94
CA LYS A 134 0.53 -6.55 19.86
C LYS A 134 1.81 -5.84 20.29
N GLU A 135 1.88 -5.31 21.50
CA GLU A 135 3.09 -4.65 22.00
C GLU A 135 4.25 -5.64 22.19
N GLU A 136 3.97 -6.89 22.59
CA GLU A 136 4.99 -7.95 22.69
C GLU A 136 5.72 -8.20 21.36
N PHE A 137 4.99 -8.22 20.23
CA PHE A 137 5.57 -8.46 18.91
C PHE A 137 5.92 -7.19 18.13
N ARG A 138 5.70 -6.00 18.70
CA ARG A 138 5.83 -4.73 17.96
C ARG A 138 7.26 -4.53 17.46
N ALA A 139 8.25 -4.70 18.32
CA ALA A 139 9.66 -4.53 17.97
C ALA A 139 10.11 -5.52 16.88
N ASP A 140 9.71 -6.79 17.03
CA ASP A 140 9.99 -7.86 16.06
C ASP A 140 9.34 -7.58 14.69
N MET A 141 8.08 -7.13 14.69
CA MET A 141 7.34 -6.81 13.48
C MET A 141 7.95 -5.61 12.76
N ILE A 142 8.39 -4.58 13.48
CA ILE A 142 9.10 -3.44 12.89
C ILE A 142 10.39 -3.92 12.24
N ARG A 143 11.23 -4.69 12.96
CA ARG A 143 12.50 -5.21 12.46
C ARG A 143 12.32 -6.06 11.20
N TRP A 144 11.35 -6.97 11.22
CA TRP A 144 11.01 -7.80 10.06
C TRP A 144 10.52 -6.94 8.88
N GLY A 145 9.70 -5.93 9.15
CA GLY A 145 9.24 -4.98 8.15
C GLY A 145 10.40 -4.21 7.50
N GLU A 146 11.37 -3.75 8.28
CA GLU A 146 12.58 -3.09 7.73
C GLU A 146 13.42 -4.03 6.88
N GLU A 147 13.55 -5.29 7.27
CA GLU A 147 14.27 -6.29 6.48
C GLU A 147 13.60 -6.50 5.11
N LYS A 148 12.26 -6.58 5.07
CA LYS A 148 11.51 -6.67 3.82
C LYS A 148 11.69 -5.42 2.96
N ARG A 149 11.54 -4.22 3.53
CA ARG A 149 11.72 -2.95 2.78
C ARG A 149 13.13 -2.73 2.26
N ARG A 150 14.17 -3.14 3.01
CA ARG A 150 15.56 -3.05 2.54
C ARG A 150 15.83 -3.93 1.33
N ARG A 151 15.20 -5.11 1.27
CA ARG A 151 15.29 -5.99 0.10
C ARG A 151 14.42 -5.49 -1.06
N ASP A 152 13.26 -4.96 -0.74
CA ASP A 152 12.25 -4.54 -1.71
C ASP A 152 11.41 -3.38 -1.15
N PRO A 153 11.76 -2.12 -1.48
CA PRO A 153 11.06 -0.93 -0.99
C PRO A 153 9.55 -0.92 -1.30
N GLY A 154 9.14 -1.54 -2.40
CA GLY A 154 7.75 -1.57 -2.84
C GLY A 154 6.92 -2.72 -2.28
N PHE A 155 7.50 -3.59 -1.41
CA PHE A 155 6.85 -4.83 -0.97
C PHE A 155 5.44 -4.60 -0.42
N PHE A 156 5.29 -3.72 0.57
CA PHE A 156 3.98 -3.42 1.16
C PHE A 156 3.12 -2.51 0.28
N CYS A 157 3.75 -1.59 -0.45
CA CYS A 157 3.06 -0.65 -1.33
C CYS A 157 2.29 -1.38 -2.44
N ARG A 158 2.91 -2.40 -3.07
CA ARG A 158 2.25 -3.21 -4.09
C ARG A 158 1.03 -3.96 -3.55
N ILE A 159 1.11 -4.50 -2.32
CA ILE A 159 0.00 -5.23 -1.72
C ILE A 159 -1.21 -4.31 -1.50
N ILE A 160 -1.01 -3.07 -1.03
CA ILE A 160 -2.14 -2.16 -0.78
C ILE A 160 -2.79 -1.65 -2.07
N VAL A 161 -2.01 -1.35 -3.12
CA VAL A 161 -2.56 -0.81 -4.38
C VAL A 161 -3.24 -1.88 -5.25
N GLN A 162 -2.96 -3.16 -5.00
CA GLN A 162 -3.67 -4.26 -5.66
C GLN A 162 -5.11 -4.41 -5.16
N ARG A 163 -5.44 -3.89 -3.98
CA ARG A 163 -6.75 -4.13 -3.31
C ARG A 163 -7.73 -2.97 -3.46
N VAL A 164 -7.48 -2.01 -4.36
CA VAL A 164 -8.23 -0.77 -4.46
C VAL A 164 -8.65 -0.47 -5.91
N SER A 165 -9.84 0.11 -6.08
CA SER A 165 -10.39 0.51 -7.38
C SER A 165 -10.92 1.94 -7.41
N GLN A 166 -10.99 2.59 -6.24
CA GLN A 166 -11.44 3.97 -6.09
C GLN A 166 -10.51 4.95 -6.83
N PRO A 167 -11.00 6.08 -7.35
CA PRO A 167 -10.17 7.06 -8.04
C PRO A 167 -9.27 7.87 -7.10
N VAL A 168 -9.59 7.98 -5.81
CA VAL A 168 -8.77 8.69 -4.81
C VAL A 168 -8.25 7.71 -3.76
N TRP A 169 -6.93 7.68 -3.57
CA TRP A 169 -6.28 6.85 -2.56
C TRP A 169 -5.68 7.71 -1.47
N ILE A 170 -6.02 7.44 -0.22
CA ILE A 170 -5.38 8.05 0.96
C ILE A 170 -4.49 6.99 1.60
N ILE A 171 -3.17 7.11 1.41
CA ILE A 171 -2.21 6.25 2.08
C ILE A 171 -1.92 6.88 3.43
N SER A 172 -2.50 6.32 4.49
CA SER A 172 -2.63 7.06 5.76
C SER A 172 -1.41 6.97 6.67
N ASP A 173 -0.49 6.02 6.49
CA ASP A 173 0.55 5.71 7.47
C ASP A 173 1.96 5.51 6.86
N ALA A 174 2.32 6.34 5.86
CA ALA A 174 3.68 6.39 5.36
C ALA A 174 4.65 6.89 6.43
N ARG A 175 5.80 6.24 6.51
CA ARG A 175 6.78 6.44 7.59
C ARG A 175 8.20 6.56 7.09
N ARG A 176 8.49 6.13 5.86
CA ARG A 176 9.84 6.08 5.31
C ARG A 176 9.95 6.81 3.99
N LYS A 177 11.14 7.33 3.69
CA LYS A 177 11.46 7.93 2.38
C LYS A 177 11.25 6.92 1.26
N SER A 178 11.60 5.66 1.50
CA SER A 178 11.37 4.57 0.55
C SER A 178 9.89 4.39 0.17
N ASP A 179 8.95 4.65 1.09
CA ASP A 179 7.52 4.65 0.76
C ASP A 179 7.22 5.78 -0.25
N ILE A 180 7.70 7.00 0.02
CA ILE A 180 7.53 8.18 -0.84
C ILE A 180 8.16 7.97 -2.21
N ASP A 181 9.42 7.52 -2.25
CA ASP A 181 10.17 7.32 -3.48
C ASP A 181 9.49 6.28 -4.38
N TRP A 182 8.99 5.20 -3.79
CA TRP A 182 8.25 4.18 -4.55
C TRP A 182 6.97 4.76 -5.15
N PHE A 183 6.13 5.42 -4.35
CA PHE A 183 4.89 6.04 -4.84
C PHE A 183 5.16 7.14 -5.87
N ARG A 184 6.25 7.90 -5.72
CA ARG A 184 6.66 8.93 -6.67
C ARG A 184 7.10 8.31 -7.99
N SER A 185 7.81 7.18 -7.95
CA SER A 185 8.24 6.47 -9.16
C SER A 185 7.07 5.87 -9.96
N GLU A 186 6.06 5.32 -9.26
CA GLU A 186 4.94 4.61 -9.90
C GLU A 186 3.76 5.52 -10.23
N TYR A 187 3.49 6.53 -9.38
CA TYR A 187 2.27 7.37 -9.44
C TYR A 187 2.58 8.87 -9.44
N GLY A 188 3.83 9.29 -9.72
CA GLY A 188 4.28 10.67 -9.56
C GLY A 188 3.42 11.75 -10.24
N ALA A 189 2.76 11.43 -11.36
CA ALA A 189 1.87 12.37 -12.05
C ALA A 189 0.58 12.72 -11.29
N VAL A 190 0.17 11.85 -10.35
CA VAL A 190 -1.06 11.98 -9.56
C VAL A 190 -0.79 11.89 -8.06
N LEU A 191 0.48 11.96 -7.64
CA LEU A 191 0.88 11.87 -6.24
C LEU A 191 0.92 13.26 -5.61
N GLN A 192 0.31 13.39 -4.44
CA GLN A 192 0.51 14.51 -3.53
C GLN A 192 0.92 13.97 -2.16
N THR A 193 2.00 14.53 -1.62
CA THR A 193 2.50 14.22 -0.29
C THR A 193 1.93 15.20 0.73
N VAL A 194 1.46 14.68 1.86
CA VAL A 194 0.80 15.46 2.91
C VAL A 194 1.46 15.19 4.26
N ARG A 195 2.01 16.23 4.88
CA ARG A 195 2.59 16.16 6.23
C ARG A 195 1.61 16.74 7.24
N VAL A 196 1.27 15.96 8.26
CA VAL A 196 0.47 16.43 9.40
C VAL A 196 1.39 16.71 10.58
N GLU A 197 1.47 17.99 10.94
CA GLU A 197 2.34 18.50 12.00
C GLU A 197 1.53 18.96 13.20
N ALA A 198 2.15 18.84 14.36
CA ALA A 198 1.73 19.51 15.57
C ALA A 198 2.98 19.81 16.40
N SER A 199 3.02 20.98 17.00
CA SER A 199 3.91 21.40 18.07
C SER A 199 4.04 20.35 19.16
N GLU A 200 5.20 20.34 19.81
CA GLU A 200 5.44 19.49 20.97
C GLU A 200 4.42 19.78 22.07
N GLU A 201 4.14 21.04 22.39
CA GLU A 201 3.13 21.44 23.37
C GLU A 201 1.76 20.80 23.09
N THR A 202 1.29 20.86 21.83
CA THR A 202 0.01 20.25 21.46
C THR A 202 0.06 18.73 21.53
N ARG A 203 1.18 18.11 21.17
CA ARG A 203 1.36 16.66 21.28
C ARG A 203 1.38 16.24 22.75
N GLU A 204 2.07 16.97 23.62
CA GLU A 204 2.11 16.76 25.07
C GLU A 204 0.72 16.88 25.70
N ALA A 205 -0.04 17.91 25.33
CA ALA A 205 -1.44 18.08 25.75
C ALA A 205 -2.33 16.89 25.34
N ARG A 206 -1.97 16.14 24.29
CA ARG A 206 -2.62 14.90 23.83
C ARG A 206 -2.03 13.63 24.49
N GLY A 207 -1.24 13.80 25.54
CA GLY A 207 -0.56 12.74 26.28
C GLY A 207 0.61 12.12 25.51
N TRP A 208 1.28 12.88 24.64
CA TRP A 208 2.60 12.50 24.17
C TRP A 208 3.59 12.68 25.32
N VAL A 209 4.44 11.69 25.52
CA VAL A 209 5.59 11.75 26.41
C VAL A 209 6.75 11.27 25.57
N TYR A 210 7.78 12.10 25.46
CA TYR A 210 8.97 11.74 24.70
C TYR A 210 9.56 10.44 25.22
N THR A 211 9.72 9.48 24.31
CA THR A 211 10.28 8.15 24.60
C THR A 211 11.42 7.93 23.61
N PRO A 212 12.70 8.03 24.04
CA PRO A 212 13.86 8.00 23.13
C PRO A 212 13.84 6.80 22.18
N GLU A 213 13.49 5.61 22.68
CA GLU A 213 13.49 4.37 21.90
C GLU A 213 12.42 4.33 20.81
N VAL A 214 11.41 5.21 20.88
CA VAL A 214 10.29 5.27 19.94
C VAL A 214 10.35 6.52 19.08
N ASP A 215 10.53 7.68 19.70
CA ASP A 215 10.46 8.98 19.03
C ASP A 215 11.74 9.33 18.26
N ASP A 216 12.89 8.74 18.61
CA ASP A 216 14.13 8.85 17.80
C ASP A 216 14.28 7.71 16.78
N ALA A 217 13.36 6.74 16.79
CA ALA A 217 13.43 5.64 15.85
C ALA A 217 13.17 6.12 14.41
N GLU A 218 13.83 5.49 13.44
CA GLU A 218 13.66 5.77 12.01
C GLU A 218 12.18 5.80 11.59
N SER A 219 11.35 4.93 12.17
CA SER A 219 9.91 4.86 11.88
C SER A 219 9.09 6.11 12.25
N GLU A 220 9.66 7.05 13.00
CA GLU A 220 9.06 8.34 13.36
C GLU A 220 9.83 9.53 12.73
N CYS A 221 11.16 9.43 12.55
CA CYS A 221 12.00 10.55 12.12
C CYS A 221 12.45 10.53 10.65
N ASP A 222 12.32 9.42 9.92
CA ASP A 222 12.88 9.32 8.55
C ASP A 222 12.27 10.35 7.58
N LEU A 223 11.09 10.87 7.89
CA LEU A 223 10.39 11.88 7.08
C LEU A 223 10.56 13.32 7.59
N ASP A 224 11.48 13.57 8.54
CA ASP A 224 11.70 14.91 9.10
C ASP A 224 12.60 15.79 8.21
N GLN A 225 13.40 15.20 7.32
CA GLN A 225 14.33 15.93 6.46
C GLN A 225 14.41 15.33 5.06
N GLY A 226 14.65 16.17 4.05
CA GLY A 226 14.89 15.74 2.67
C GLY A 226 13.64 15.27 1.94
N VAL A 227 12.48 15.75 2.36
CA VAL A 227 11.20 15.53 1.68
C VAL A 227 10.50 16.88 1.54
N ASP A 228 10.27 17.29 0.30
CA ASP A 228 9.44 18.43 -0.02
C ASP A 228 7.98 17.97 -0.07
N PHE A 229 7.21 18.35 0.94
CA PHE A 229 5.79 18.01 1.02
C PHE A 229 4.96 19.01 0.21
N ASP A 230 4.03 18.48 -0.58
CA ASP A 230 3.11 19.32 -1.36
C ASP A 230 2.10 20.05 -0.47
N TRP A 231 1.73 19.42 0.65
CA TRP A 231 0.82 19.96 1.63
C TRP A 231 1.37 19.77 3.05
N ILE A 232 1.29 20.82 3.86
CA ILE A 232 1.52 20.77 5.31
C ILE A 232 0.21 21.14 5.99
N ILE A 233 -0.30 20.24 6.83
CA ILE A 233 -1.47 20.47 7.67
C ILE A 233 -0.96 20.69 9.10
N SER A 234 -1.08 21.92 9.59
CA SER A 234 -0.78 22.25 10.99
C SER A 234 -2.00 21.97 11.85
N ASN A 235 -1.82 21.11 12.86
CA ASN A 235 -2.83 20.69 13.81
C ASN A 235 -2.52 21.18 15.23
N ASP A 236 -2.16 22.46 15.32
CA ASP A 236 -1.85 23.20 16.55
C ASP A 236 -2.94 24.18 16.97
N GLY A 237 -3.88 24.49 16.07
CA GLY A 237 -4.90 25.51 16.27
C GLY A 237 -6.25 24.99 16.77
N GLU A 238 -7.22 25.89 16.85
CA GLU A 238 -8.61 25.55 17.04
C GLU A 238 -9.16 24.71 15.88
N ASN A 239 -10.21 23.94 16.14
CA ASN A 239 -10.86 23.09 15.13
C ASN A 239 -11.24 23.86 13.85
N SER A 240 -11.59 25.14 13.95
CA SER A 240 -11.93 26.00 12.80
C SER A 240 -10.77 26.15 11.79
N SER A 241 -9.53 26.29 12.28
CA SER A 241 -8.34 26.39 11.44
C SER A 241 -8.03 25.08 10.74
N LEU A 242 -8.19 23.95 11.44
CA LEU A 242 -8.05 22.63 10.84
C LEU A 242 -9.10 22.40 9.76
N GLU A 243 -10.36 22.74 10.04
CA GLU A 243 -11.46 22.62 9.09
C GLU A 243 -11.23 23.43 7.81
N GLU A 244 -10.68 24.65 7.90
CA GLU A 244 -10.33 25.44 6.71
C GLU A 244 -9.25 24.75 5.86
N GLN A 245 -8.21 24.19 6.49
CA GLN A 245 -7.16 23.44 5.80
C GLN A 245 -7.73 22.18 5.12
N LEU A 246 -8.63 21.45 5.80
CA LEU A 246 -9.31 20.29 5.23
C LEU A 246 -10.24 20.66 4.08
N ASN A 247 -10.94 21.80 4.15
CA ASN A 247 -11.75 22.32 3.05
C ASN A 247 -10.90 22.59 1.82
N LYS A 248 -9.76 23.28 1.96
CA LYS A 248 -8.83 23.54 0.84
C LYS A 248 -8.33 22.25 0.19
N LEU A 249 -7.95 21.26 1.00
CA LEU A 249 -7.52 19.96 0.48
C LEU A 249 -8.68 19.20 -0.19
N THR A 250 -9.89 19.32 0.35
CA THR A 250 -11.10 18.73 -0.22
C THR A 250 -11.42 19.33 -1.60
N ASP A 251 -11.36 20.65 -1.73
CA ASP A 251 -11.57 21.36 -3.00
C ASP A 251 -10.52 20.96 -4.04
N PHE A 252 -9.26 20.80 -3.62
CA PHE A 252 -8.21 20.27 -4.49
C PHE A 252 -8.49 18.84 -4.95
N ILE A 253 -9.00 17.97 -4.07
CA ILE A 253 -9.38 16.60 -4.47
C ILE A 253 -10.51 16.64 -5.50
N TYR A 254 -11.51 17.49 -5.31
CA TYR A 254 -12.61 17.64 -6.27
C TYR A 254 -12.13 18.16 -7.62
N SER A 255 -11.19 19.11 -7.66
CA SER A 255 -10.64 19.60 -8.93
C SER A 255 -9.95 18.48 -9.72
N LYS A 256 -9.23 17.57 -9.03
CA LYS A 256 -8.60 16.38 -9.65
C LYS A 256 -9.60 15.32 -10.08
N LEU A 257 -10.75 15.24 -9.45
CA LEU A 257 -11.83 14.35 -9.88
C LEU A 257 -12.56 14.89 -11.12
N ASP A 258 -12.74 16.20 -11.22
CA ASP A 258 -13.47 16.86 -12.31
C ASP A 258 -12.64 17.02 -13.59
N GLU A 259 -11.31 17.04 -13.52
CA GLU A 259 -10.38 17.03 -14.68
C GLU A 259 -10.61 15.85 -15.66
N PHE A 260 -11.36 14.82 -15.24
CA PHE A 260 -11.59 13.57 -15.98
C PHE A 260 -13.08 13.24 -16.18
N LYS A 261 -13.96 14.26 -16.15
CA LYS A 261 -15.35 14.18 -16.61
C LYS A 261 -15.46 14.69 -18.04
#